data_AF-A0A7C1J5A6-F1
#
_entry.id   AF-A0A7C1J5A6-F1
#
_cell.length_a   1.000
_cell.length_b   1.000
_cell.length_c   1.000
_cell.angle_alpha   90.00
_cell.angle_beta   90.00
_cell.angle_gamma   90.00
#
_symmetry.space_group_name_H-M   'P 1'
#
loop_
_entity.id
_entity.type
_entity.pdbx_description
1 polymer ?
#
loop_
_entity_poly.entity_id
_entity_poly.type
_entity_poly.pdbx_seq_one_letter_code
_entity_poly.pdbx_strand_id
1 'polypeptide(L)'
;MLKIKPTSTYPPEKGCYLRGNDYSPVAVVVLLNAPYGSMPPEVQSIPKDIENLVKVAIETGAALSGTLQTENIGIEKIICNITANPNIRYLIVCGNEVEGHNTGTAIKALMENGIDERRTIIGSQAKTPYLFNIPLEAISRFREQLTLIDLIGETDPEVIIKGVWSCYQETPTPFREYRLYDPGAYPDSAISCSLTWKVKHPEEIEDWEIDEVLKNIEEPVGKLKSAEDMNVGRGVLTITKRLLKITEELSEIVRLCIEEIEGLEIPSEVEVKKEKAVIPEKVEPAVKPAAVIKEDAETEEELYFANQLRGFNGVLTAFEALDRDICHNGCTLPGAVINVQKRLKRLKEGIEKSSLSDGKRQKLKNRVDDFMERLEALPQDTSKPCQKAVGTCTIGSGCFATGALKLLKLITEPAPPKNL
;
A
#
# COMPACT_ATOMS: atom_id res chain seq x y z
N MET A 1 25.67 -13.38 -7.45
CA MET A 1 25.32 -11.98 -7.12
C MET A 1 24.36 -11.97 -5.95
N LEU A 2 24.52 -11.06 -4.98
CA LEU A 2 23.60 -10.98 -3.83
C LEU A 2 22.23 -10.51 -4.32
N LYS A 3 21.16 -11.23 -3.95
CA LYS A 3 19.78 -10.86 -4.24
C LYS A 3 18.97 -10.88 -2.94
N ILE A 4 18.16 -9.85 -2.75
CA ILE A 4 17.36 -9.66 -1.53
C ILE A 4 15.90 -9.89 -1.91
N LYS A 5 15.18 -10.71 -1.14
CA LYS A 5 13.74 -10.88 -1.37
C LYS A 5 13.01 -9.59 -0.99
N PRO A 6 12.24 -8.96 -1.89
CA PRO A 6 11.45 -7.78 -1.53
C PRO A 6 10.40 -8.10 -0.45
N THR A 7 9.92 -7.06 0.23
CA THR A 7 8.89 -7.20 1.25
C THR A 7 7.56 -7.71 0.67
N SER A 8 6.70 -8.27 1.50
CA SER A 8 5.37 -8.75 1.07
C SER A 8 4.46 -7.63 0.57
N THR A 9 4.74 -6.38 0.96
CA THR A 9 4.02 -5.17 0.56
C THR A 9 4.54 -4.56 -0.75
N TYR A 10 5.59 -5.11 -1.35
CA TYR A 10 6.17 -4.59 -2.58
C TYR A 10 5.35 -4.96 -3.85
N PRO A 11 5.15 -4.02 -4.80
CA PRO A 11 5.45 -2.58 -4.70
C PRO A 11 4.42 -1.84 -3.83
N PRO A 12 4.86 -0.92 -2.95
CA PRO A 12 3.96 -0.22 -2.01
C PRO A 12 2.97 0.73 -2.70
N GLU A 13 3.37 1.37 -3.79
CA GLU A 13 2.58 2.39 -4.47
C GLU A 13 1.93 1.87 -5.75
N LYS A 14 0.61 2.02 -5.85
CA LYS A 14 -0.15 1.66 -7.06
C LYS A 14 0.08 2.69 -8.17
N GLY A 15 0.16 2.22 -9.41
CA GLY A 15 0.32 3.07 -10.58
C GLY A 15 0.12 2.31 -11.89
N CYS A 16 0.44 3.00 -13.00
CA CYS A 16 0.35 2.45 -14.35
C CYS A 16 1.67 1.77 -14.72
N TYR A 17 1.89 0.58 -14.19
CA TYR A 17 3.07 -0.23 -14.49
C TYR A 17 2.73 -1.73 -14.51
N LEU A 18 3.59 -2.49 -15.17
CA LEU A 18 3.63 -3.94 -15.14
C LEU A 18 4.78 -4.37 -14.20
N ARG A 19 4.57 -5.49 -13.51
CA ARG A 19 5.57 -6.11 -12.62
C ARG A 19 6.12 -7.35 -13.30
N GLY A 20 7.44 -7.43 -13.37
CA GLY A 20 8.19 -8.54 -13.95
C GLY A 20 8.95 -9.31 -12.87
N ASN A 21 10.25 -9.52 -13.12
CA ASN A 21 11.11 -10.25 -12.21
C ASN A 21 11.62 -9.34 -11.09
N ASP A 22 11.11 -9.50 -9.88
CA ASP A 22 11.51 -8.73 -8.68
C ASP A 22 13.02 -8.74 -8.36
N TYR A 23 13.77 -9.73 -8.84
CA TYR A 23 15.21 -9.83 -8.65
C TYR A 23 16.02 -9.16 -9.77
N SER A 24 15.35 -8.69 -10.82
CA SER A 24 16.00 -7.98 -11.92
C SER A 24 16.56 -6.64 -11.45
N PRO A 25 17.75 -6.25 -11.93
CA PRO A 25 18.39 -5.01 -11.53
C PRO A 25 17.85 -3.77 -12.24
N VAL A 26 16.88 -3.88 -13.14
CA VAL A 26 16.44 -2.76 -13.97
C VAL A 26 14.95 -2.50 -13.86
N ALA A 27 14.60 -1.23 -13.72
CA ALA A 27 13.26 -0.70 -13.93
C ALA A 27 13.23 0.21 -15.16
N VAL A 28 12.08 0.26 -15.84
CA VAL A 28 11.89 1.06 -17.05
C VAL A 28 10.74 2.05 -16.85
N VAL A 29 10.99 3.30 -17.20
CA VAL A 29 10.01 4.38 -17.19
C VAL A 29 9.84 4.84 -18.63
N VAL A 30 8.60 4.72 -19.13
CA VAL A 30 8.21 5.19 -20.45
C VAL A 30 7.46 6.51 -20.31
N LEU A 31 7.99 7.58 -20.89
CA LEU A 31 7.37 8.90 -20.82
C LEU A 31 6.05 8.91 -21.60
N LEU A 32 5.00 9.40 -20.96
CA LEU A 32 3.65 9.47 -21.53
C LEU A 32 3.25 10.91 -21.73
N ASN A 33 3.32 11.36 -22.99
CA ASN A 33 2.79 12.65 -23.40
C ASN A 33 1.30 12.51 -23.75
N ALA A 34 0.44 12.58 -22.72
CA ALA A 34 -1.01 12.56 -22.88
C ALA A 34 -1.61 13.89 -22.40
N PRO A 35 -2.56 14.50 -23.14
CA PRO A 35 -3.14 15.78 -22.79
C PRO A 35 -3.88 15.73 -21.44
N TYR A 36 -3.58 16.71 -20.58
CA TYR A 36 -4.21 16.90 -19.29
C TYR A 36 -5.69 17.28 -19.46
N GLY A 37 -6.59 16.68 -18.67
CA GLY A 37 -8.00 17.07 -18.62
C GLY A 37 -8.95 16.46 -19.67
N SER A 38 -8.47 15.66 -20.62
CA SER A 38 -9.32 14.89 -21.55
C SER A 38 -9.63 13.45 -21.09
N MET A 39 -9.23 13.06 -19.88
CA MET A 39 -9.55 11.74 -19.33
C MET A 39 -10.59 11.80 -18.19
N PRO A 40 -11.86 11.51 -18.49
CA PRO A 40 -12.82 10.96 -17.53
C PRO A 40 -12.40 9.55 -17.02
N PRO A 41 -13.07 8.98 -15.99
CA PRO A 41 -12.54 7.96 -15.06
C PRO A 41 -12.15 6.59 -15.62
N GLU A 42 -12.36 6.34 -16.92
CA GLU A 42 -12.08 5.08 -17.58
C GLU A 42 -11.11 5.34 -18.73
N VAL A 43 -9.80 5.36 -18.41
CA VAL A 43 -8.65 5.18 -19.33
C VAL A 43 -8.98 5.36 -20.82
N GLN A 44 -8.82 6.56 -21.38
CA GLN A 44 -8.62 6.69 -22.84
C GLN A 44 -7.25 6.10 -23.20
N SER A 45 -7.21 4.77 -23.35
CA SER A 45 -6.09 3.89 -23.73
C SER A 45 -4.72 4.56 -23.91
N ILE A 46 -3.73 4.12 -23.10
CA ILE A 46 -2.30 4.36 -23.36
C ILE A 46 -2.04 4.07 -24.85
N PRO A 47 -1.37 4.97 -25.60
CA PRO A 47 -1.06 4.74 -27.00
C PRO A 47 -0.39 3.38 -27.18
N LYS A 48 -0.80 2.63 -28.21
CA LYS A 48 -0.37 1.24 -28.39
C LYS A 48 1.15 1.10 -28.47
N ASP A 49 1.83 2.10 -29.03
CA ASP A 49 3.29 2.11 -29.12
C ASP A 49 3.92 2.24 -27.73
N ILE A 50 3.40 3.12 -26.86
CA ILE A 50 3.85 3.27 -25.47
C ILE A 50 3.55 2.00 -24.66
N GLU A 51 2.37 1.44 -24.83
CA GLU A 51 1.99 0.17 -24.20
C GLU A 51 2.95 -0.96 -24.63
N ASN A 52 3.34 -0.98 -25.91
CA ASN A 52 4.31 -1.93 -26.43
C ASN A 52 5.69 -1.76 -25.76
N LEU A 53 6.20 -0.54 -25.62
CA LEU A 53 7.47 -0.27 -24.93
C LEU A 53 7.44 -0.77 -23.48
N VAL A 54 6.32 -0.57 -22.78
CA VAL A 54 6.15 -1.06 -21.41
C VAL A 54 6.20 -2.59 -21.36
N LYS A 55 5.50 -3.27 -22.29
CA LYS A 55 5.44 -4.73 -22.36
C LYS A 55 6.79 -5.36 -22.71
N VAL A 56 7.45 -4.89 -23.77
CA VAL A 56 8.73 -5.47 -24.21
C VAL A 56 9.80 -5.38 -23.12
N ALA A 57 9.81 -4.31 -22.32
CA ALA A 57 10.73 -4.18 -21.19
C ALA A 57 10.53 -5.28 -20.13
N ILE A 58 9.27 -5.61 -19.80
CA ILE A 58 8.96 -6.71 -18.88
C ILE A 58 9.30 -8.06 -19.48
N GLU A 59 8.88 -8.31 -20.73
CA GLU A 59 9.12 -9.56 -21.43
C GLU A 59 10.63 -9.84 -21.59
N THR A 60 11.44 -8.78 -21.71
CA THR A 60 12.90 -8.87 -21.74
C THR A 60 13.50 -9.17 -20.37
N GLY A 61 12.82 -8.83 -19.28
CA GLY A 61 13.23 -9.18 -17.92
C GLY A 61 13.39 -8.02 -16.94
N ALA A 62 12.79 -6.85 -17.18
CA ALA A 62 12.77 -5.78 -16.18
C ALA A 62 11.95 -6.15 -14.93
N ALA A 63 12.30 -5.57 -13.78
CA ALA A 63 11.57 -5.74 -12.53
C ALA A 63 10.23 -5.00 -12.54
N LEU A 64 10.25 -3.76 -13.02
CA LEU A 64 9.10 -2.90 -13.19
C LEU A 64 9.22 -2.18 -14.52
N SER A 65 8.09 -1.96 -15.19
CA SER A 65 8.02 -1.13 -16.38
C SER A 65 6.70 -0.39 -16.40
N GLY A 66 6.70 0.93 -16.55
CA GLY A 66 5.47 1.71 -16.49
C GLY A 66 5.57 3.08 -17.10
N THR A 67 4.43 3.76 -17.17
CA THR A 67 4.34 5.08 -17.77
C THR A 67 4.49 6.19 -16.73
N LEU A 68 5.17 7.28 -17.10
CA LEU A 68 5.27 8.49 -16.27
C LEU A 68 4.69 9.71 -17.01
N GLN A 69 3.80 10.43 -16.33
CA GLN A 69 3.13 11.61 -16.88
C GLN A 69 3.42 12.89 -16.09
N THR A 70 3.50 12.83 -14.75
CA THR A 70 3.69 14.03 -13.90
C THR A 70 5.06 14.03 -13.22
N GLU A 71 5.65 15.22 -13.11
CA GLU A 71 6.97 15.53 -12.55
C GLU A 71 7.02 15.53 -11.02
N ASN A 72 5.90 15.21 -10.37
CA ASN A 72 5.69 15.29 -8.93
C ASN A 72 5.21 13.92 -8.39
N ILE A 73 3.91 13.72 -8.18
CA ILE A 73 3.28 12.49 -7.68
C ILE A 73 3.74 11.24 -8.45
N GLY A 74 3.89 11.34 -9.77
CA GLY A 74 4.40 10.24 -10.60
C GLY A 74 5.82 9.83 -10.20
N ILE A 75 6.72 10.81 -10.05
CA ILE A 75 8.09 10.60 -9.58
C ILE A 75 8.11 10.08 -8.13
N GLU A 76 7.29 10.63 -7.24
CA GLU A 76 7.19 10.18 -5.85
C GLU A 76 6.83 8.68 -5.74
N LYS A 77 5.89 8.22 -6.57
CA LYS A 77 5.51 6.80 -6.63
C LYS A 77 6.64 5.92 -7.15
N ILE A 78 7.38 6.39 -8.16
CA ILE A 78 8.55 5.69 -8.69
C ILE A 78 9.60 5.54 -7.58
N ILE A 79 9.87 6.59 -6.81
CA ILE A 79 10.83 6.57 -5.70
C ILE A 79 10.42 5.56 -4.63
N CYS A 80 9.18 5.58 -4.14
CA CYS A 80 8.74 4.64 -3.11
C CYS A 80 8.75 3.19 -3.61
N ASN A 81 8.40 2.94 -4.88
CA ASN A 81 8.47 1.60 -5.44
C ASN A 81 9.91 1.12 -5.58
N ILE A 82 10.82 1.91 -6.13
CA ILE A 82 12.19 1.46 -6.37
C ILE A 82 12.99 1.28 -5.07
N THR A 83 12.86 2.20 -4.11
CA THR A 83 13.56 2.10 -2.82
C THR A 83 13.09 0.94 -1.95
N ALA A 84 11.87 0.44 -2.19
CA ALA A 84 11.35 -0.78 -1.56
C ALA A 84 11.94 -2.08 -2.14
N ASN A 85 12.74 -2.01 -3.21
CA ASN A 85 13.43 -3.16 -3.80
C ASN A 85 14.91 -2.86 -4.07
N PRO A 86 15.82 -3.24 -3.15
CA PRO A 86 17.26 -3.06 -3.29
C PRO A 86 17.87 -3.76 -4.51
N ASN A 87 17.18 -4.73 -5.11
CA ASN A 87 17.70 -5.39 -6.31
C ASN A 87 17.75 -4.45 -7.50
N ILE A 88 16.88 -3.43 -7.58
CA ILE A 88 16.82 -2.50 -8.72
C ILE A 88 17.96 -1.48 -8.59
N ARG A 89 18.90 -1.51 -9.53
CA ARG A 89 20.14 -0.73 -9.58
C ARG A 89 20.22 0.18 -10.81
N TYR A 90 19.33 -0.02 -11.78
CA TYR A 90 19.24 0.76 -12.99
C TYR A 90 17.82 1.27 -13.19
N LEU A 91 17.72 2.53 -13.64
CA LEU A 91 16.48 3.11 -14.13
C LEU A 91 16.70 3.54 -15.57
N ILE A 92 16.00 2.90 -16.50
CA ILE A 92 15.95 3.34 -17.90
C ILE A 92 14.78 4.31 -18.02
N VAL A 93 15.02 5.50 -18.55
CA VAL A 93 13.97 6.46 -18.90
C VAL A 93 13.96 6.61 -20.41
N CYS A 94 12.85 6.28 -21.06
CA CYS A 94 12.69 6.29 -22.52
C CYS A 94 11.34 6.86 -22.96
N GLY A 95 11.16 7.03 -24.27
CA GLY A 95 9.98 7.67 -24.84
C GLY A 95 10.17 9.16 -25.06
N ASN A 96 9.24 9.77 -25.79
CA ASN A 96 9.28 11.20 -26.09
C ASN A 96 9.00 12.01 -24.82
N GLU A 97 9.74 13.10 -24.64
CA GLU A 97 9.54 14.01 -23.52
C GLU A 97 8.11 14.59 -23.51
N VAL A 98 7.61 14.84 -22.31
CA VAL A 98 6.27 15.39 -22.07
C VAL A 98 6.35 16.90 -22.06
N GLU A 99 5.82 17.57 -23.08
CA GLU A 99 5.86 19.03 -23.16
C GLU A 99 5.15 19.66 -21.94
N GLY A 100 5.81 20.65 -21.32
CA GLY A 100 5.33 21.35 -20.13
C GLY A 100 5.65 20.63 -18.81
N HIS A 101 5.41 19.32 -18.72
CA HIS A 101 5.74 18.54 -17.52
C HIS A 101 7.24 18.18 -17.46
N ASN A 102 7.90 18.00 -18.60
CA ASN A 102 9.34 17.74 -18.70
C ASN A 102 9.80 16.63 -17.73
N THR A 103 9.05 15.52 -17.66
CA THR A 103 9.20 14.53 -16.59
C THR A 103 10.47 13.71 -16.70
N GLY A 104 10.95 13.42 -17.92
CA GLY A 104 12.20 12.72 -18.13
C GLY A 104 13.39 13.55 -17.64
N THR A 105 13.45 14.80 -18.08
CA THR A 105 14.47 15.76 -17.65
C THR A 105 14.36 16.12 -16.17
N ALA A 106 13.17 16.09 -15.58
CA ALA A 106 12.98 16.22 -14.13
C ALA A 106 13.61 15.03 -13.35
N ILE A 107 13.42 13.78 -13.80
CA ILE A 107 14.11 12.62 -13.20
C ILE A 107 15.62 12.78 -13.31
N LYS A 108 16.12 13.21 -14.47
CA LYS A 108 17.55 13.44 -14.68
C LYS A 108 18.11 14.49 -13.73
N ALA A 109 17.44 15.63 -13.62
CA ALA A 109 17.80 16.70 -12.68
C ALA A 109 17.76 16.21 -11.21
N LEU A 110 16.77 15.39 -10.84
CA LEU A 110 16.69 14.80 -9.52
C LEU A 110 17.88 13.88 -9.22
N MET A 111 18.25 13.03 -10.17
CA MET A 111 19.40 12.13 -10.02
C MET A 111 20.69 12.93 -9.81
N GLU A 112 20.93 13.93 -10.66
CA GLU A 112 22.14 14.75 -10.64
C GLU A 112 22.21 15.67 -9.41
N ASN A 113 21.15 16.43 -9.14
CA ASN A 113 21.20 17.57 -8.22
C ASN A 113 20.40 17.37 -6.93
N GLY A 114 19.47 16.42 -6.90
CA GLY A 114 18.56 16.21 -5.76
C GLY A 114 17.46 17.27 -5.68
N ILE A 115 17.07 17.59 -4.46
CA ILE A 115 16.04 18.61 -4.16
C ILE A 115 16.60 19.71 -3.25
N ASP A 116 15.99 20.88 -3.30
CA ASP A 116 16.29 21.99 -2.40
C ASP A 116 15.50 21.89 -1.07
N GLU A 117 15.70 22.88 -0.20
CA GLU A 117 14.98 22.99 1.08
C GLU A 117 13.46 23.09 0.91
N ARG A 118 13.00 23.60 -0.25
CA ARG A 118 11.59 23.70 -0.60
C ARG A 118 11.04 22.40 -1.19
N ARG A 119 11.83 21.32 -1.22
CA ARG A 119 11.52 20.03 -1.83
C ARG A 119 11.26 20.11 -3.34
N THR A 120 11.87 21.09 -3.99
CA THR A 120 11.86 21.29 -5.45
C THR A 120 13.04 20.58 -6.08
N ILE A 121 12.85 19.92 -7.21
CA ILE A 121 13.95 19.29 -7.96
C ILE A 121 14.87 20.35 -8.54
N ILE A 122 16.13 20.35 -8.11
CA ILE A 122 17.11 21.36 -8.50
C ILE A 122 17.49 21.21 -9.98
N GLY A 123 17.34 22.29 -10.75
CA GLY A 123 17.66 22.31 -12.18
C GLY A 123 16.58 21.73 -13.09
N SER A 124 15.41 21.36 -12.54
CA SER A 124 14.27 20.94 -13.36
C SER A 124 13.66 22.13 -14.12
N GLN A 125 13.27 21.89 -15.38
CA GLN A 125 12.49 22.83 -16.20
C GLN A 125 11.00 22.52 -16.19
N ALA A 126 10.57 21.55 -15.39
CA ALA A 126 9.16 21.23 -15.22
C ALA A 126 8.42 22.34 -14.48
N LYS A 127 7.10 22.41 -14.67
CA LYS A 127 6.28 23.48 -14.09
C LYS A 127 6.11 23.34 -12.58
N THR A 128 5.90 22.13 -12.06
CA THR A 128 5.65 21.86 -10.63
C THR A 128 6.47 20.68 -10.06
N PRO A 129 7.81 20.76 -10.09
CA PRO A 129 8.69 19.65 -9.73
C PRO A 129 8.88 19.49 -8.21
N TYR A 130 7.79 19.33 -7.48
CA TYR A 130 7.78 19.30 -6.01
C TYR A 130 7.55 17.88 -5.47
N LEU A 131 8.34 17.48 -4.44
CA LEU A 131 8.29 16.15 -3.82
C LEU A 131 7.89 16.24 -2.32
N PHE A 132 6.65 16.64 -2.05
CA PHE A 132 6.14 16.90 -0.69
C PHE A 132 5.71 15.64 0.09
N ASN A 133 5.31 14.57 -0.59
CA ASN A 133 4.57 13.46 0.02
C ASN A 133 5.45 12.28 0.45
N ILE A 134 6.76 12.33 0.21
CA ILE A 134 7.73 11.27 0.53
C ILE A 134 8.83 11.75 1.50
N PRO A 135 9.46 10.84 2.26
CA PRO A 135 10.57 11.20 3.17
C PRO A 135 11.85 11.53 2.39
N LEU A 136 12.67 12.46 2.93
CA LEU A 136 13.96 12.86 2.34
C LEU A 136 14.94 11.70 2.20
N GLU A 137 14.87 10.74 3.14
CA GLU A 137 15.69 9.53 3.11
C GLU A 137 15.41 8.68 1.87
N ALA A 138 14.14 8.53 1.47
CA ALA A 138 13.79 7.79 0.26
C ALA A 138 14.30 8.49 -1.01
N ILE A 139 14.26 9.82 -1.04
CA ILE A 139 14.81 10.61 -2.17
C ILE A 139 16.33 10.41 -2.27
N SER A 140 17.03 10.50 -1.14
CA SER A 140 18.50 10.32 -1.09
C SER A 140 18.86 8.89 -1.50
N ARG A 141 18.19 7.90 -0.92
CA ARG A 141 18.36 6.48 -1.25
C ARG A 141 18.13 6.20 -2.73
N PHE A 142 17.11 6.79 -3.34
CA PHE A 142 16.83 6.60 -4.76
C PHE A 142 18.01 7.01 -5.64
N ARG A 143 18.64 8.15 -5.35
CA ARG A 143 19.79 8.66 -6.09
C ARG A 143 21.04 7.81 -5.90
N GLU A 144 21.27 7.35 -4.67
CA GLU A 144 22.44 6.50 -4.34
C GLU A 144 22.29 5.07 -4.88
N GLN A 145 21.06 4.54 -4.89
CA GLN A 145 20.79 3.15 -5.27
C GLN A 145 20.92 2.92 -6.77
N LEU A 146 20.60 3.93 -7.59
CA LEU A 146 20.39 3.79 -9.02
C LEU A 146 21.47 4.46 -9.86
N THR A 147 21.76 3.83 -10.99
CA THR A 147 22.33 4.49 -12.16
C THR A 147 21.23 4.77 -13.17
N LEU A 148 21.10 6.03 -13.58
CA LEU A 148 20.17 6.43 -14.63
C LEU A 148 20.75 6.07 -16.01
N ILE A 149 19.94 5.45 -16.86
CA ILE A 149 20.25 5.21 -18.27
C ILE A 149 19.30 6.10 -19.09
N ASP A 150 19.87 7.18 -19.63
CA ASP A 150 19.14 8.20 -20.36
C ASP A 150 18.89 7.75 -21.80
N LEU A 151 17.64 7.37 -22.08
CA LEU A 151 17.12 7.08 -23.41
C LEU A 151 15.95 8.02 -23.74
N ILE A 152 15.90 9.23 -23.17
CA ILE A 152 14.84 10.20 -23.46
C ILE A 152 14.86 10.52 -24.97
N GLY A 153 13.68 10.50 -25.60
CA GLY A 153 13.50 10.62 -27.05
C GLY A 153 13.68 9.32 -27.83
N GLU A 154 14.12 8.23 -27.19
CA GLU A 154 14.19 6.91 -27.82
C GLU A 154 12.84 6.20 -27.73
N THR A 155 12.35 5.73 -28.88
CA THR A 155 11.07 5.02 -28.99
C THR A 155 11.21 3.66 -29.67
N ASP A 156 12.43 3.25 -30.07
CA ASP A 156 12.68 1.94 -30.66
C ASP A 156 12.66 0.84 -29.58
N PRO A 157 11.73 -0.13 -29.65
CA PRO A 157 11.70 -1.28 -28.76
C PRO A 157 13.02 -2.04 -28.69
N GLU A 158 13.73 -2.20 -29.80
CA GLU A 158 14.97 -2.99 -29.86
C GLU A 158 16.09 -2.35 -29.04
N VAL A 159 16.13 -1.03 -28.97
CA VAL A 159 17.09 -0.30 -28.13
C VAL A 159 16.78 -0.53 -26.65
N ILE A 160 15.49 -0.48 -26.27
CA ILE A 160 15.05 -0.73 -24.89
C ILE A 160 15.34 -2.18 -24.50
N ILE A 161 15.03 -3.14 -25.36
CA ILE A 161 15.33 -4.57 -25.16
C ILE A 161 16.82 -4.74 -24.89
N LYS A 162 17.68 -4.16 -25.74
CA LYS A 162 19.13 -4.25 -25.56
C LYS A 162 19.60 -3.58 -24.26
N GLY A 163 19.02 -2.45 -23.88
CA GLY A 163 19.32 -1.76 -22.63
C GLY A 163 18.98 -2.61 -21.41
N VAL A 164 17.76 -3.14 -21.37
CA VAL A 164 17.28 -4.04 -20.29
C VAL A 164 18.14 -5.29 -20.22
N TRP A 165 18.39 -5.94 -21.37
CA TRP A 165 19.24 -7.14 -21.44
C TRP A 165 20.65 -6.89 -20.90
N SER A 166 21.25 -5.75 -21.26
CA SER A 166 22.61 -5.39 -20.82
C SER A 166 22.69 -5.18 -19.31
N CYS A 167 21.60 -4.77 -18.65
CA CYS A 167 21.58 -4.50 -17.20
C CYS A 167 21.68 -5.76 -16.33
N TYR A 168 21.20 -6.92 -16.80
CA TYR A 168 21.18 -8.15 -16.00
C TYR A 168 22.28 -9.16 -16.37
N GLN A 169 23.25 -8.75 -17.19
CA GLN A 169 24.39 -9.60 -17.53
C GLN A 169 25.32 -9.78 -16.33
N GLU A 170 25.97 -10.94 -16.25
CA GLU A 170 26.97 -11.23 -15.19
C GLU A 170 28.29 -10.48 -15.41
N THR A 171 28.59 -10.11 -16.65
CA THR A 171 29.83 -9.43 -17.02
C THR A 171 29.55 -8.06 -17.64
N PRO A 172 30.43 -7.05 -17.42
CA PRO A 172 30.27 -5.71 -17.98
C PRO A 172 30.09 -5.73 -19.50
N THR A 173 28.88 -5.38 -19.91
CA THR A 173 28.42 -5.40 -21.29
C THR A 173 28.29 -3.97 -21.81
N PRO A 174 28.89 -3.63 -22.96
CA PRO A 174 28.79 -2.29 -23.53
C PRO A 174 27.38 -2.03 -24.09
N PHE A 175 26.79 -0.91 -23.69
CA PHE A 175 25.54 -0.39 -24.22
C PHE A 175 25.65 1.12 -24.38
N ARG A 176 25.78 1.60 -25.62
CA ARG A 176 26.11 3.01 -25.93
C ARG A 176 27.35 3.46 -25.12
N GLU A 177 27.25 4.54 -24.35
CA GLU A 177 28.27 5.06 -23.45
C GLU A 177 28.37 4.30 -22.10
N TYR A 178 27.42 3.41 -21.81
CA TYR A 178 27.34 2.69 -20.54
C TYR A 178 28.07 1.35 -20.59
N ARG A 179 28.59 0.92 -19.44
CA ARG A 179 28.99 -0.48 -19.18
C ARG A 179 28.08 -1.04 -18.11
N LEU A 180 27.16 -1.92 -18.53
CA LEU A 180 26.07 -2.42 -17.71
C LEU A 180 26.30 -3.89 -17.36
N TYR A 181 25.92 -4.27 -16.15
CA TYR A 181 25.95 -5.63 -15.62
C TYR A 181 25.15 -5.61 -14.31
N ASP A 182 24.76 -6.76 -13.78
CA ASP A 182 24.07 -6.81 -12.49
C ASP A 182 25.08 -6.71 -11.33
N PRO A 183 25.13 -5.61 -10.56
CA PRO A 183 26.06 -5.50 -9.44
C PRO A 183 25.54 -6.21 -8.18
N GLY A 184 24.34 -6.82 -8.24
CA GLY A 184 23.62 -7.32 -7.08
C GLY A 184 22.84 -6.24 -6.33
N ALA A 185 22.14 -6.66 -5.28
CA ALA A 185 21.32 -5.79 -4.46
C ALA A 185 22.13 -4.67 -3.80
N TYR A 186 21.49 -3.52 -3.60
CA TYR A 186 22.05 -2.44 -2.81
C TYR A 186 22.31 -2.91 -1.37
N PRO A 187 23.42 -2.50 -0.72
CA PRO A 187 23.83 -3.04 0.58
C PRO A 187 22.82 -2.86 1.72
N ASP A 188 22.22 -1.68 1.90
CA ASP A 188 21.31 -1.46 3.02
C ASP A 188 19.88 -1.96 2.72
N SER A 189 19.12 -2.16 3.79
CA SER A 189 17.74 -2.63 3.74
C SER A 189 16.83 -1.76 2.87
N ALA A 190 15.77 -2.39 2.35
CA ALA A 190 14.72 -1.72 1.60
C ALA A 190 14.05 -0.62 2.44
N ILE A 191 13.75 0.52 1.82
CA ILE A 191 12.92 1.57 2.41
C ILE A 191 11.52 1.44 1.82
N SER A 192 10.55 1.01 2.64
CA SER A 192 9.15 0.96 2.22
C SER A 192 8.44 2.23 2.67
N CYS A 193 8.16 3.13 1.74
CA CYS A 193 7.33 4.31 1.96
C CYS A 193 6.04 4.24 1.15
N SER A 194 5.03 4.97 1.63
CA SER A 194 3.83 5.31 0.88
C SER A 194 3.62 6.81 0.86
N LEU A 195 3.01 7.35 -0.20
CA LEU A 195 2.71 8.76 -0.30
C LEU A 195 1.79 9.18 0.85
N THR A 196 2.14 10.27 1.52
CA THR A 196 1.34 10.81 2.63
C THR A 196 0.06 11.52 2.17
N TRP A 197 -0.03 11.89 0.88
CA TRP A 197 -1.15 12.63 0.29
C TRP A 197 -1.50 13.94 1.01
N LYS A 198 -0.51 14.54 1.68
CA LYS A 198 -0.63 15.87 2.30
C LYS A 198 -0.88 16.93 1.22
N VAL A 199 -0.23 16.77 0.08
CA VAL A 199 -0.40 17.61 -1.11
C VAL A 199 -0.95 16.75 -2.23
N LYS A 200 -2.23 16.99 -2.60
CA LYS A 200 -2.94 16.19 -3.62
C LYS A 200 -2.88 16.78 -5.02
N HIS A 201 -2.84 18.11 -5.11
CA HIS A 201 -2.79 18.85 -6.36
C HIS A 201 -1.56 19.78 -6.37
N PRO A 202 -0.33 19.24 -6.37
CA PRO A 202 0.87 20.08 -6.44
C PRO A 202 0.89 20.98 -7.68
N GLU A 203 0.19 20.59 -8.74
CA GLU A 203 0.03 21.36 -9.98
C GLU A 203 -0.80 22.66 -9.82
N GLU A 204 -1.61 22.76 -8.76
CA GLU A 204 -2.44 23.92 -8.45
C GLU A 204 -1.77 24.90 -7.47
N ILE A 205 -0.65 24.50 -6.85
CA ILE A 205 0.05 25.30 -5.83
C ILE A 205 0.82 26.43 -6.50
N GLU A 206 0.58 27.66 -6.06
CA GLU A 206 1.39 28.80 -6.47
C GLU A 206 2.72 28.84 -5.68
N ASP A 207 3.78 29.37 -6.29
CA ASP A 207 5.14 29.38 -5.71
C ASP A 207 5.22 30.00 -4.32
N TRP A 208 4.34 30.97 -4.00
CA TRP A 208 4.30 31.63 -2.70
C TRP A 208 3.59 30.79 -1.61
N GLU A 209 2.70 29.87 -1.98
CA GLU A 209 1.97 29.00 -1.06
C GLU A 209 2.83 27.84 -0.54
N ILE A 210 3.94 27.56 -1.22
CA ILE A 210 4.91 26.51 -0.85
C ILE A 210 5.40 26.69 0.59
N ASP A 211 5.69 27.93 1.01
CA ASP A 211 6.20 28.21 2.35
C ASP A 211 5.18 27.86 3.45
N GLU A 212 3.88 27.90 3.15
CA GLU A 212 2.82 27.49 4.09
C GLU A 212 2.69 25.97 4.16
N VAL A 213 2.79 25.29 3.01
CA VAL A 213 2.83 23.83 2.93
C VAL A 213 4.04 23.28 3.72
N LEU A 214 5.21 23.88 3.58
CA LEU A 214 6.42 23.47 4.30
C LEU A 214 6.26 23.62 5.81
N LYS A 215 5.68 24.73 6.29
CA LYS A 215 5.37 24.91 7.72
C LYS A 215 4.48 23.79 8.24
N ASN A 216 3.44 23.40 7.49
CA ASN A 216 2.55 22.30 7.86
C ASN A 216 3.24 20.92 7.83
N ILE A 217 4.29 20.76 7.02
CA ILE A 217 5.11 19.54 6.96
C ILE A 217 6.11 19.49 8.14
N GLU A 218 6.67 20.63 8.56
CA GLU A 218 7.66 20.77 9.64
C GLU A 218 7.06 20.90 11.05
N GLU A 219 5.82 21.38 11.17
CA GLU A 219 5.13 21.59 12.46
C GLU A 219 4.99 20.36 13.39
N PRO A 220 5.00 19.09 12.91
CA PRO A 220 5.07 17.94 13.82
C PRO A 220 6.43 17.76 14.50
N VAL A 221 7.51 18.37 13.97
CA VAL A 221 8.88 18.22 14.49
C VAL A 221 9.26 19.38 15.42
N GLY A 222 8.76 20.59 15.14
CA GLY A 222 9.02 21.79 15.96
C GLY A 222 8.34 21.79 17.33
N LYS A 223 7.15 21.17 17.47
CA LYS A 223 6.38 21.14 18.73
C LYS A 223 6.96 20.20 19.80
N LEU A 224 8.00 19.43 19.49
CA LEU A 224 8.76 18.63 20.46
C LEU A 224 9.90 19.41 21.14
N LYS A 225 10.28 20.59 20.63
CA LYS A 225 11.36 21.42 21.20
C LYS A 225 10.88 22.69 21.91
N SER A 226 9.61 23.06 21.82
CA SER A 226 9.08 24.32 22.36
C SER A 226 7.87 24.17 23.28
N ALA A 227 7.56 22.96 23.74
CA ALA A 227 6.47 22.69 24.69
C ALA A 227 6.92 22.68 26.17
N GLU A 228 7.91 23.51 26.54
CA GLU A 228 8.22 23.80 27.95
C GLU A 228 7.44 25.00 28.50
N ASP A 229 6.75 25.79 27.67
CA ASP A 229 5.97 26.93 28.17
C ASP A 229 4.53 26.94 27.64
N MET A 230 3.61 27.23 28.59
CA MET A 230 2.18 27.54 28.44
C MET A 230 1.15 26.38 28.53
N ASN A 231 0.98 25.91 29.77
CA ASN A 231 -0.29 25.80 30.51
C ASN A 231 -1.60 25.52 29.71
N VAL A 232 -1.82 24.27 29.27
CA VAL A 232 -3.17 23.72 29.02
C VAL A 232 -3.29 22.31 29.61
N GLY A 233 -4.21 22.15 30.56
CA GLY A 233 -4.87 20.88 30.91
C GLY A 233 -4.08 19.86 31.74
N ARG A 234 -4.16 19.98 33.08
CA ARG A 234 -3.62 19.00 34.07
C ARG A 234 -4.00 17.52 33.82
N GLY A 235 -5.05 17.23 33.05
CA GLY A 235 -5.47 15.87 32.70
C GLY A 235 -4.60 15.18 31.65
N VAL A 236 -4.21 15.89 30.58
CA VAL A 236 -3.46 15.31 29.45
C VAL A 236 -2.00 15.06 29.82
N LEU A 237 -1.41 15.94 30.63
CA LEU A 237 -0.04 15.81 31.15
C LEU A 237 0.13 14.58 32.06
N THR A 238 -0.93 14.18 32.77
CA THR A 238 -0.90 13.02 33.67
C THR A 238 -0.94 11.69 32.90
N ILE A 239 -1.65 11.68 31.76
CA ILE A 239 -1.75 10.51 30.88
C ILE A 239 -0.44 10.35 30.07
N THR A 240 0.12 11.44 29.57
CA THR A 240 1.43 11.40 28.87
C THR A 240 2.56 11.00 29.79
N LYS A 241 2.61 11.49 31.03
CA LYS A 241 3.61 11.02 32.02
C LYS A 241 3.45 9.54 32.39
N ARG A 242 2.22 9.02 32.45
CA ARG A 242 1.97 7.58 32.66
C ARG A 242 2.41 6.75 31.45
N LEU A 243 2.13 7.21 30.24
CA LEU A 243 2.57 6.54 29.01
C LEU A 243 4.09 6.55 28.89
N LEU A 244 4.74 7.67 29.22
CA LEU A 244 6.21 7.78 29.21
C LEU A 244 6.86 6.81 30.20
N LYS A 245 6.27 6.69 31.40
CA LYS A 245 6.73 5.74 32.41
C LYS A 245 6.54 4.28 31.98
N ILE A 246 5.44 3.96 31.31
CA ILE A 246 5.23 2.62 30.73
C ILE A 246 6.26 2.32 29.62
N THR A 247 6.61 3.31 28.78
CA THR A 247 7.66 3.12 27.76
C THR A 247 9.07 2.97 28.34
N GLU A 248 9.37 3.63 29.47
CA GLU A 248 10.63 3.44 30.21
C GLU A 248 10.67 2.05 30.84
N GLU A 249 9.61 1.62 31.52
CA GLU A 249 9.50 0.28 32.12
C GLU A 249 9.61 -0.83 31.05
N LEU A 250 9.02 -0.64 29.86
CA LEU A 250 9.16 -1.57 28.73
C LEU A 250 10.58 -1.60 28.15
N SER A 251 11.27 -0.46 28.10
CA SER A 251 12.68 -0.41 27.65
C SER A 251 13.62 -1.08 28.65
N GLU A 252 13.32 -0.98 29.94
CA GLU A 252 14.08 -1.64 31.01
C GLU A 252 13.89 -3.17 30.96
N ILE A 253 12.66 -3.64 30.69
CA ILE A 253 12.38 -5.06 30.42
C ILE A 253 13.15 -5.55 29.19
N VAL A 254 13.17 -4.78 28.10
CA VAL A 254 13.94 -5.13 26.90
C VAL A 254 15.44 -5.20 27.21
N ARG A 255 15.96 -4.31 28.05
CA ARG A 255 17.38 -4.34 28.45
C ARG A 255 17.72 -5.55 29.32
N LEU A 256 16.85 -5.91 30.27
CA LEU A 256 17.00 -7.12 31.08
C LEU A 256 16.96 -8.40 30.22
N CYS A 257 16.08 -8.43 29.20
CA CYS A 257 16.03 -9.53 28.23
C CYS A 257 17.27 -9.61 27.34
N ILE A 258 17.98 -8.50 27.09
CA ILE A 258 19.23 -8.47 26.33
C ILE A 258 20.42 -8.86 27.21
N GLU A 259 20.46 -8.42 28.46
CA GLU A 259 21.50 -8.79 29.43
C GLU A 259 21.47 -10.30 29.80
N GLU A 260 20.31 -10.97 29.75
CA GLU A 260 20.21 -12.44 29.89
C GLU A 260 20.76 -13.23 28.67
N ILE A 261 20.85 -12.61 27.49
CA ILE A 261 21.37 -13.25 26.26
C ILE A 261 22.90 -13.17 26.20
N GLU A 262 23.51 -12.16 26.80
CA GLU A 262 24.97 -11.94 26.77
C GLU A 262 25.75 -12.68 27.89
N GLY A 263 25.06 -13.35 28.82
CA GLY A 263 25.64 -13.98 30.01
C GLY A 263 26.04 -15.47 29.91
N LEU A 264 25.97 -16.10 28.74
CA LEU A 264 26.35 -17.52 28.59
C LEU A 264 27.72 -17.66 27.90
N GLU A 265 28.75 -17.86 28.73
CA GLU A 265 30.14 -18.13 28.31
C GLU A 265 30.25 -19.38 27.42
N ILE A 266 31.00 -19.24 26.33
CA ILE A 266 31.38 -20.31 25.40
C ILE A 266 32.70 -20.93 25.90
N PRO A 267 32.78 -22.25 26.17
CA PRO A 267 34.06 -22.94 26.26
C PRO A 267 34.51 -23.50 24.90
N SER A 268 35.82 -23.43 24.70
CA SER A 268 36.64 -23.68 23.52
C SER A 268 36.77 -25.14 23.05
N GLU A 269 37.00 -25.28 21.73
CA GLU A 269 37.75 -26.31 20.98
C GLU A 269 37.59 -27.81 21.32
N VAL A 270 37.03 -28.62 20.39
CA VAL A 270 37.59 -29.92 19.92
C VAL A 270 37.09 -30.26 18.49
N GLU A 271 38.03 -30.74 17.67
CA GLU A 271 37.93 -31.24 16.29
C GLU A 271 37.02 -32.47 16.02
N VAL A 272 36.38 -32.45 14.82
CA VAL A 272 36.21 -33.56 13.84
C VAL A 272 35.29 -34.77 14.16
N LYS A 273 34.13 -34.89 13.46
CA LYS A 273 33.79 -35.86 12.37
C LYS A 273 32.26 -36.06 12.14
N LYS A 274 31.92 -36.18 10.85
CA LYS A 274 30.68 -36.63 10.17
C LYS A 274 29.64 -37.44 10.99
N GLU A 275 28.37 -37.03 11.01
CA GLU A 275 27.22 -37.64 10.28
C GLU A 275 25.85 -37.05 10.70
N LYS A 276 24.95 -37.02 9.70
CA LYS A 276 23.49 -36.78 9.65
C LYS A 276 22.77 -36.15 10.87
N ALA A 277 22.26 -34.93 10.67
CA ALA A 277 21.25 -34.33 11.53
C ALA A 277 19.87 -34.99 11.34
N VAL A 278 19.46 -35.71 12.36
CA VAL A 278 18.06 -36.06 12.66
C VAL A 278 17.41 -34.85 13.32
N ILE A 279 16.19 -34.54 12.93
CA ILE A 279 15.37 -33.45 13.49
C ILE A 279 14.56 -34.02 14.66
N PRO A 280 14.70 -33.46 15.87
CA PRO A 280 13.59 -33.28 16.80
C PRO A 280 13.56 -31.82 17.29
N GLU A 281 12.51 -31.23 17.84
CA GLU A 281 11.07 -31.42 17.92
C GLU A 281 10.59 -30.11 18.60
N LYS A 282 9.50 -29.49 18.14
CA LYS A 282 9.08 -28.17 18.66
C LYS A 282 8.64 -28.27 20.13
N VAL A 283 9.15 -27.39 20.99
CA VAL A 283 8.55 -27.10 22.30
C VAL A 283 7.67 -25.86 22.18
N GLU A 284 6.39 -26.04 22.56
CA GLU A 284 5.32 -25.05 22.48
C GLU A 284 5.46 -23.94 23.55
N PRO A 285 5.10 -22.68 23.25
CA PRO A 285 5.05 -21.62 24.24
C PRO A 285 3.80 -21.70 25.12
N ALA A 286 4.04 -21.61 26.43
CA ALA A 286 3.05 -21.61 27.50
C ALA A 286 2.32 -20.26 27.60
N VAL A 287 1.32 -20.05 26.73
CA VAL A 287 0.12 -19.29 27.08
C VAL A 287 -1.04 -20.13 26.60
N LYS A 288 -1.84 -20.68 27.53
CA LYS A 288 -3.06 -21.40 27.16
C LYS A 288 -3.91 -20.44 26.31
N PRO A 289 -4.12 -20.73 25.02
CA PRO A 289 -5.14 -20.04 24.25
C PRO A 289 -6.46 -20.27 25.00
N ALA A 290 -7.30 -19.23 25.09
CA ALA A 290 -8.70 -19.43 25.41
C ALA A 290 -9.17 -20.63 24.58
N ALA A 291 -9.70 -21.66 25.25
CA ALA A 291 -9.94 -22.95 24.64
C ALA A 291 -10.60 -22.78 23.27
N VAL A 292 -9.82 -23.03 22.23
CA VAL A 292 -10.35 -23.21 20.88
C VAL A 292 -11.19 -24.46 21.01
N ILE A 293 -12.50 -24.27 21.15
CA ILE A 293 -13.45 -25.33 20.89
C ILE A 293 -13.13 -25.76 19.46
N LYS A 294 -12.54 -26.95 19.32
CA LYS A 294 -12.42 -27.59 18.01
C LYS A 294 -13.85 -27.82 17.55
N GLU A 295 -14.38 -26.88 16.76
CA GLU A 295 -15.64 -27.10 16.06
C GLU A 295 -15.37 -28.14 14.97
N ASP A 296 -16.23 -29.17 14.92
CA ASP A 296 -16.14 -30.31 14.03
C ASP A 296 -15.98 -29.87 12.56
N ALA A 297 -15.31 -30.72 11.76
CA ALA A 297 -15.08 -30.53 10.33
C ALA A 297 -16.25 -29.80 9.63
N GLU A 298 -16.00 -28.53 9.25
CA GLU A 298 -16.99 -27.67 8.61
C GLU A 298 -17.34 -28.27 7.23
N THR A 299 -18.62 -28.57 7.00
CA THR A 299 -19.07 -28.94 5.65
C THR A 299 -18.99 -27.71 4.74
N GLU A 300 -18.83 -27.92 3.43
CA GLU A 300 -18.77 -26.81 2.46
C GLU A 300 -20.01 -25.90 2.54
N GLU A 301 -21.19 -26.49 2.80
CA GLU A 301 -22.43 -25.75 3.08
C GLU A 301 -22.36 -24.92 4.36
N GLU A 302 -21.81 -25.45 5.46
CA GLU A 302 -21.64 -24.72 6.71
C GLU A 302 -20.68 -23.54 6.55
N LEU A 303 -19.57 -23.77 5.86
CA LEU A 303 -18.58 -22.75 5.55
C LEU A 303 -19.17 -21.64 4.67
N TYR A 304 -20.03 -22.00 3.71
CA TYR A 304 -20.79 -21.03 2.90
C TYR A 304 -21.62 -20.10 3.80
N PHE A 305 -22.49 -20.65 4.66
CA PHE A 305 -23.34 -19.83 5.54
C PHE A 305 -22.54 -19.03 6.57
N ALA A 306 -21.47 -19.61 7.14
CA ALA A 306 -20.59 -18.94 8.08
C ALA A 306 -19.87 -17.74 7.44
N ASN A 307 -19.39 -17.90 6.19
CA ASN A 307 -18.74 -16.81 5.45
C ASN A 307 -19.72 -15.71 5.05
N GLN A 308 -20.95 -16.05 4.64
CA GLN A 308 -22.01 -15.06 4.43
C GLN A 308 -22.21 -14.22 5.71
N LEU A 309 -22.37 -14.86 6.87
CA LEU A 309 -22.57 -14.19 8.16
C LEU A 309 -21.37 -13.35 8.62
N ARG A 310 -20.12 -13.74 8.31
CA ARG A 310 -18.94 -12.90 8.55
C ARG A 310 -19.02 -11.59 7.78
N GLY A 311 -19.52 -11.63 6.54
CA GLY A 311 -19.74 -10.45 5.72
C GLY A 311 -20.76 -9.47 6.29
N PHE A 312 -21.84 -9.98 6.86
CA PHE A 312 -22.86 -9.15 7.51
C PHE A 312 -22.30 -8.38 8.71
N ASN A 313 -21.35 -8.95 9.47
CA ASN A 313 -20.74 -8.24 10.60
C ASN A 313 -20.01 -6.96 10.16
N GLY A 314 -19.24 -7.02 9.07
CA GLY A 314 -18.54 -5.85 8.53
C GLY A 314 -19.51 -4.78 8.02
N VAL A 315 -20.57 -5.19 7.34
CA VAL A 315 -21.58 -4.26 6.81
C VAL A 315 -22.41 -3.61 7.91
N LEU A 316 -22.80 -4.37 8.93
CA LEU A 316 -23.55 -3.85 10.05
C LEU A 316 -22.74 -2.84 10.86
N THR A 317 -21.48 -3.15 11.15
CA THR A 317 -20.57 -2.22 11.82
C THR A 317 -20.40 -0.93 11.01
N ALA A 318 -20.31 -1.05 9.68
CA ALA A 318 -20.28 0.12 8.79
C ALA A 318 -21.56 0.95 8.87
N PHE A 319 -22.74 0.31 8.91
CA PHE A 319 -24.02 1.00 9.03
C PHE A 319 -24.21 1.69 10.38
N GLU A 320 -23.82 1.04 11.47
CA GLU A 320 -23.83 1.63 12.82
C GLU A 320 -22.87 2.84 12.91
N ALA A 321 -21.70 2.77 12.27
CA ALA A 321 -20.78 3.90 12.20
C ALA A 321 -21.34 5.05 11.34
N LEU A 322 -22.02 4.73 10.24
CA LEU A 322 -22.67 5.74 9.39
C LEU A 322 -23.80 6.47 10.10
N ASP A 323 -24.58 5.75 10.89
CA ASP A 323 -25.68 6.31 11.69
C ASP A 323 -25.17 7.29 12.75
N ARG A 324 -24.02 7.00 13.39
CA ARG A 324 -23.50 7.80 14.51
C ARG A 324 -22.82 9.12 14.14
N ASP A 325 -22.31 9.25 12.90
CA ASP A 325 -21.34 10.32 12.61
C ASP A 325 -21.43 10.85 11.16
N ILE A 326 -21.21 9.98 10.18
CA ILE A 326 -20.88 10.40 8.81
C ILE A 326 -22.13 10.68 7.96
N CYS A 327 -23.21 9.93 8.15
CA CYS A 327 -24.38 9.92 7.26
C CYS A 327 -25.70 10.01 8.06
N HIS A 328 -25.68 10.58 9.26
CA HIS A 328 -26.83 10.66 10.17
C HIS A 328 -28.08 11.29 9.51
N ASN A 329 -27.86 12.22 8.57
CA ASN A 329 -28.91 12.92 7.79
C ASN A 329 -29.03 12.44 6.33
N GLY A 330 -28.30 11.39 5.93
CA GLY A 330 -28.24 10.91 4.54
C GLY A 330 -29.08 9.65 4.30
N CYS A 331 -30.15 9.80 3.52
CA CYS A 331 -31.19 8.77 3.33
C CYS A 331 -30.81 7.52 2.50
N THR A 332 -29.53 7.29 2.17
CA THR A 332 -29.11 6.03 1.53
C THR A 332 -28.95 4.88 2.51
N LEU A 333 -28.76 5.19 3.80
CA LEU A 333 -28.66 4.19 4.86
C LEU A 333 -29.98 3.43 5.05
N PRO A 334 -31.17 4.07 5.15
CA PRO A 334 -32.47 3.38 5.17
C PRO A 334 -32.69 2.37 4.04
N GLY A 335 -32.47 2.79 2.80
CA GLY A 335 -32.59 1.89 1.65
C GLY A 335 -31.57 0.74 1.69
N ALA A 336 -30.38 0.99 2.23
CA ALA A 336 -29.35 -0.03 2.39
C ALA A 336 -29.70 -1.04 3.49
N VAL A 337 -30.18 -0.57 4.64
CA VAL A 337 -30.66 -1.40 5.76
C VAL A 337 -31.77 -2.34 5.28
N ILE A 338 -32.79 -1.83 4.57
CA ILE A 338 -33.89 -2.64 4.02
C ILE A 338 -33.37 -3.72 3.06
N ASN A 339 -32.38 -3.40 2.23
CA ASN A 339 -31.79 -4.37 1.31
C ASN A 339 -31.02 -5.48 2.03
N VAL A 340 -30.27 -5.15 3.09
CA VAL A 340 -29.57 -6.12 3.94
C VAL A 340 -30.57 -7.01 4.68
N GLN A 341 -31.63 -6.44 5.25
CA GLN A 341 -32.71 -7.20 5.90
C GLN A 341 -33.36 -8.21 4.94
N LYS A 342 -33.69 -7.80 3.70
CA LYS A 342 -34.22 -8.72 2.67
C LYS A 342 -33.25 -9.86 2.38
N ARG A 343 -31.94 -9.58 2.36
CA ARG A 343 -30.91 -10.59 2.09
C ARG A 343 -30.73 -11.56 3.26
N LEU A 344 -30.78 -11.07 4.51
CA LEU A 344 -30.76 -11.93 5.71
C LEU A 344 -31.98 -12.83 5.78
N LYS A 345 -33.18 -12.34 5.41
CA LYS A 345 -34.39 -13.18 5.33
C LYS A 345 -34.20 -14.34 4.34
N ARG A 346 -33.66 -14.07 3.15
CA ARG A 346 -33.32 -15.12 2.16
C ARG A 346 -32.25 -16.09 2.69
N LEU A 347 -31.25 -15.59 3.43
CA LEU A 347 -30.22 -16.43 4.05
C LEU A 347 -30.84 -17.36 5.12
N LYS A 348 -31.78 -16.84 5.92
CA LYS A 348 -32.54 -17.63 6.91
C LYS A 348 -33.33 -18.75 6.25
N GLU A 349 -34.05 -18.46 5.17
CA GLU A 349 -34.76 -19.46 4.37
C GLU A 349 -33.80 -20.50 3.76
N GLY A 350 -32.60 -20.08 3.33
CA GLY A 350 -31.55 -20.98 2.83
C GLY A 350 -31.01 -21.93 3.91
N ILE A 351 -30.77 -21.41 5.12
CA ILE A 351 -30.35 -22.20 6.28
C ILE A 351 -31.44 -23.22 6.66
N GLU A 352 -32.72 -22.84 6.56
CA GLU A 352 -33.85 -23.74 6.83
C GLU A 352 -33.93 -24.92 5.86
N LYS A 353 -33.62 -24.68 4.59
CA LYS A 353 -33.64 -25.69 3.52
C LYS A 353 -32.34 -26.48 3.41
N SER A 354 -31.31 -26.13 4.18
CA SER A 354 -29.99 -26.78 4.12
C SER A 354 -29.97 -28.17 4.74
N SER A 355 -28.99 -29.00 4.34
CA SER A 355 -28.79 -30.36 4.86
C SER A 355 -28.02 -30.41 6.19
N LEU A 356 -27.86 -29.26 6.87
CA LEU A 356 -27.13 -29.14 8.12
C LEU A 356 -27.84 -29.81 9.30
N SER A 357 -27.06 -30.31 10.26
CA SER A 357 -27.59 -30.84 11.54
C SER A 357 -28.39 -29.78 12.30
N ASP A 358 -29.43 -30.19 13.04
CA ASP A 358 -30.35 -29.28 13.72
C ASP A 358 -29.64 -28.33 14.71
N GLY A 359 -28.61 -28.79 15.41
CA GLY A 359 -27.81 -27.95 16.32
C GLY A 359 -27.06 -26.83 15.59
N LYS A 360 -26.44 -27.14 14.43
CA LYS A 360 -25.73 -26.15 13.60
C LYS A 360 -26.70 -25.17 12.94
N ARG A 361 -27.84 -25.67 12.45
CA ARG A 361 -28.92 -24.85 11.90
C ARG A 361 -29.40 -23.83 12.93
N GLN A 362 -29.63 -24.26 14.17
CA GLN A 362 -30.07 -23.36 15.24
C GLN A 362 -29.01 -22.29 15.57
N LYS A 363 -27.72 -22.66 15.63
CA LYS A 363 -26.62 -21.72 15.87
C LYS A 363 -26.54 -20.63 14.80
N LEU A 364 -26.66 -21.00 13.52
CA LEU A 364 -26.66 -20.04 12.42
C LEU A 364 -27.91 -19.16 12.42
N LYS A 365 -29.09 -19.72 12.72
CA LYS A 365 -30.33 -18.94 12.86
C LYS A 365 -30.24 -17.91 13.98
N ASN A 366 -29.73 -18.28 15.15
CA ASN A 366 -29.56 -17.34 16.26
C ASN A 366 -28.67 -16.15 15.87
N ARG A 367 -27.62 -16.39 15.07
CA ARG A 367 -26.76 -15.32 14.54
C ARG A 367 -27.47 -14.44 13.51
N VAL A 368 -28.31 -15.03 12.65
CA VAL A 368 -29.14 -14.25 11.72
C VAL A 368 -30.11 -13.35 12.49
N ASP A 369 -30.71 -13.87 13.55
CA ASP A 369 -31.68 -13.14 14.37
C ASP A 369 -31.03 -11.97 15.13
N ASP A 370 -29.81 -12.16 15.68
CA ASP A 370 -28.99 -11.07 16.26
C ASP A 370 -28.72 -9.95 15.25
N PHE A 371 -28.34 -10.31 14.00
CA PHE A 371 -28.15 -9.31 12.96
C PHE A 371 -29.44 -8.59 12.55
N MET A 372 -30.57 -9.29 12.54
CA MET A 372 -31.87 -8.69 12.23
C MET A 372 -32.27 -7.67 13.29
N GLU A 373 -32.11 -7.99 14.59
CA GLU A 373 -32.42 -7.09 15.69
C GLU A 373 -31.58 -5.80 15.62
N ARG A 374 -30.27 -5.92 15.39
CA ARG A 374 -29.37 -4.76 15.24
C ARG A 374 -29.69 -3.90 14.01
N LEU A 375 -30.13 -4.50 12.90
CA LEU A 375 -30.57 -3.75 11.73
C LEU A 375 -31.91 -3.05 11.95
N GLU A 376 -32.79 -3.62 12.76
CA GLU A 376 -34.07 -3.00 13.11
C GLU A 376 -33.89 -1.72 13.95
N ALA A 377 -32.80 -1.64 14.72
CA ALA A 377 -32.43 -0.45 15.47
C ALA A 377 -31.90 0.72 14.61
N LEU A 378 -31.61 0.50 13.32
CA LEU A 378 -31.09 1.52 12.41
C LEU A 378 -32.22 2.25 11.65
N PRO A 379 -31.97 3.46 11.10
CA PRO A 379 -32.98 4.22 10.35
C PRO A 379 -33.53 3.45 9.15
N GLN A 380 -34.86 3.40 9.00
CA GLN A 380 -35.56 2.73 7.88
C GLN A 380 -36.48 3.67 7.08
N ASP A 381 -36.61 4.93 7.50
CA ASP A 381 -37.46 5.90 6.82
C ASP A 381 -36.85 6.35 5.48
N THR A 382 -37.54 6.04 4.38
CA THR A 382 -37.15 6.42 3.02
C THR A 382 -37.87 7.66 2.49
N SER A 383 -38.67 8.35 3.31
CA SER A 383 -39.55 9.46 2.88
C SER A 383 -38.78 10.73 2.48
N LYS A 384 -37.59 10.95 3.05
CA LYS A 384 -36.76 12.14 2.77
C LYS A 384 -35.78 11.87 1.62
N PRO A 385 -35.54 12.85 0.71
CA PRO A 385 -34.55 12.69 -0.36
C PRO A 385 -33.12 12.68 0.21
N CYS A 386 -32.24 11.88 -0.38
CA CYS A 386 -30.84 11.78 0.02
C CYS A 386 -30.12 13.13 -0.16
N GLN A 387 -29.25 13.51 0.78
CA GLN A 387 -28.36 14.68 0.69
C GLN A 387 -27.60 14.76 -0.64
N LYS A 388 -27.24 13.61 -1.23
CA LYS A 388 -26.59 13.56 -2.54
C LYS A 388 -27.53 13.90 -3.69
N ALA A 389 -28.80 13.50 -3.60
CA ALA A 389 -29.82 13.87 -4.58
C ALA A 389 -30.20 15.36 -4.48
N VAL A 390 -30.07 15.96 -3.29
CA VAL A 390 -30.29 17.41 -3.07
C VAL A 390 -29.01 18.25 -3.09
N GLY A 391 -27.87 17.68 -3.48
CA GLY A 391 -26.61 18.43 -3.72
C GLY A 391 -25.86 18.92 -2.47
N THR A 392 -26.20 18.44 -1.27
CA THR A 392 -25.62 18.89 0.01
C THR A 392 -24.67 17.86 0.65
N CYS A 393 -24.31 16.80 -0.07
CA CYS A 393 -23.45 15.74 0.44
C CYS A 393 -21.97 16.13 0.40
N THR A 394 -21.29 16.05 1.54
CA THR A 394 -19.85 16.35 1.69
C THR A 394 -18.94 15.14 1.41
N ILE A 395 -19.50 13.94 1.19
CA ILE A 395 -18.76 12.67 1.02
C ILE A 395 -18.25 12.46 -0.43
N GLY A 396 -18.36 13.46 -1.29
CA GLY A 396 -17.89 13.41 -2.68
C GLY A 396 -18.70 12.46 -3.58
N SER A 397 -18.07 11.97 -4.65
CA SER A 397 -18.74 11.15 -5.69
C SER A 397 -19.04 9.72 -5.25
N GLY A 398 -18.48 9.23 -4.14
CA GLY A 398 -18.78 7.92 -3.53
C GLY A 398 -20.04 7.92 -2.67
N CYS A 399 -20.60 6.74 -2.38
CA CYS A 399 -21.62 6.56 -1.34
C CYS A 399 -21.20 5.39 -0.45
N PHE A 400 -20.92 5.67 0.82
CA PHE A 400 -20.39 4.67 1.75
C PHE A 400 -21.41 3.55 2.03
N ALA A 401 -22.70 3.88 2.19
CA ALA A 401 -23.76 2.89 2.35
C ALA A 401 -23.86 1.95 1.13
N THR A 402 -23.76 2.50 -0.09
CA THR A 402 -23.74 1.70 -1.31
C THR A 402 -22.44 0.89 -1.46
N GLY A 403 -21.31 1.44 -1.02
CA GLY A 403 -20.02 0.74 -0.98
C GLY A 403 -20.06 -0.47 -0.05
N ALA A 404 -20.60 -0.30 1.16
CA ALA A 404 -20.79 -1.40 2.11
C ALA A 404 -21.70 -2.50 1.53
N LEU A 405 -22.78 -2.15 0.82
CA LEU A 405 -23.60 -3.13 0.12
C LEU A 405 -22.84 -3.88 -0.99
N LYS A 406 -21.93 -3.21 -1.71
CA LYS A 406 -21.10 -3.85 -2.74
C LYS A 406 -20.16 -4.89 -2.13
N LEU A 407 -19.67 -4.69 -0.90
CA LEU A 407 -18.85 -5.69 -0.20
C LEU A 407 -19.60 -7.01 0.01
N LEU A 408 -20.90 -6.98 0.33
CA LEU A 408 -21.69 -8.21 0.42
C LEU A 408 -21.81 -8.97 -0.90
N LYS A 409 -21.65 -8.31 -2.06
CA LYS A 409 -21.64 -9.00 -3.36
C LYS A 409 -20.32 -9.72 -3.64
N LEU A 410 -19.23 -9.32 -2.97
CA LEU A 410 -17.92 -9.96 -3.09
C LEU A 410 -17.80 -11.20 -2.19
N ILE A 411 -18.71 -11.33 -1.23
CA ILE A 411 -18.79 -12.46 -0.31
C ILE A 411 -19.87 -13.37 -0.85
N THR A 412 -19.55 -14.19 -1.86
CA THR A 412 -20.56 -15.07 -2.47
C THR A 412 -20.20 -16.54 -2.49
N GLU A 413 -18.95 -16.95 -2.28
CA GLU A 413 -18.57 -18.36 -2.39
C GLU A 413 -17.44 -18.71 -1.40
N PRO A 414 -17.44 -19.91 -0.77
CA PRO A 414 -16.27 -20.40 -0.06
C PRO A 414 -15.10 -20.47 -1.04
N ALA A 415 -13.90 -20.11 -0.58
CA ALA A 415 -12.70 -20.36 -1.38
C ALA A 415 -12.65 -21.86 -1.70
N PRO A 416 -12.41 -22.26 -2.97
CA PRO A 416 -12.28 -23.67 -3.29
C PRO A 416 -11.24 -24.28 -2.35
N PRO A 417 -11.46 -25.51 -1.86
CA PRO A 417 -10.51 -26.15 -0.95
C PRO A 417 -9.13 -26.10 -1.61
N LYS A 418 -8.16 -25.51 -0.89
CA LYS A 418 -6.75 -25.59 -1.26
C LYS A 418 -6.38 -27.06 -1.17
N ASN A 419 -6.54 -27.79 -2.27
CA ASN A 419 -6.14 -29.18 -2.34
C ASN A 419 -4.62 -29.27 -2.15
N LEU A 420 -4.27 -30.26 -1.34
CA LEU A 420 -2.96 -30.79 -0.99
C LEU A 420 -2.06 -31.08 -2.18
#